data_AF-A0A1G0YYJ9-F1
#
_entry.id   AF-A0A1G0YYJ9-F1
#
_cell.length_a   1.000
_cell.length_b   1.000
_cell.length_c   1.000
_cell.angle_alpha   90.00
_cell.angle_beta   90.00
_cell.angle_gamma   90.00
#
_symmetry.space_group_name_H-M   'P 1'
#
loop_
_entity.id
_entity.type
_entity.pdbx_description
1 polymer ?
#
loop_
_entity_poly.entity_id
_entity_poly.type
_entity_poly.pdbx_seq_one_letter_code
_entity_poly.pdbx_strand_id
1 'polypeptide(L)' 'MAANEGSILKKLAQSPLVMNFVESKGGYWDHQDWLDFLSEIRAKGYGPIELDKLGLLLEAKKAEYLATQKA' A
#
# COMPACT_ATOMS: atom_id res chain seq x y z
N MET A 1 -13.91 -18.47 1.20
CA MET A 1 -14.47 -17.13 1.52
C MET A 1 -13.48 -16.09 1.01
N ALA A 2 -13.60 -15.59 -0.23
CA ALA A 2 -12.60 -14.71 -0.87
C ALA A 2 -13.20 -13.42 -1.48
N ALA A 3 -14.52 -13.20 -1.33
CA ALA A 3 -15.22 -12.08 -1.95
C ALA A 3 -14.92 -10.71 -1.30
N ASN A 4 -14.39 -10.69 -0.07
CA ASN A 4 -14.19 -9.46 0.70
C ASN A 4 -12.82 -8.79 0.45
N GLU A 5 -11.78 -9.58 0.15
CA GLU A 5 -10.38 -9.10 0.07
C GLU A 5 -10.17 -8.17 -1.14
N GLY A 6 -10.78 -8.50 -2.28
CA GLY A 6 -10.74 -7.63 -3.47
C GLY A 6 -11.45 -6.29 -3.26
N SER A 7 -12.46 -6.23 -2.40
CA SER A 7 -13.18 -5.00 -2.06
C SER A 7 -12.37 -4.14 -1.08
N ILE A 8 -11.66 -4.76 -0.14
CA ILE A 8 -10.78 -4.06 0.80
C ILE A 8 -9.58 -3.44 0.07
N LEU A 9 -8.95 -4.17 -0.86
CA LEU A 9 -7.83 -3.65 -1.64
C LEU A 9 -8.24 -2.43 -2.49
N LYS A 10 -9.42 -2.47 -3.11
CA LYS A 10 -9.95 -1.30 -3.85
C LYS A 10 -10.16 -0.09 -2.94
N LYS A 11 -10.72 -0.29 -1.75
CA LYS A 11 -10.86 0.79 -0.76
C LYS A 11 -9.52 1.33 -0.29
N LEU A 12 -8.53 0.45 -0.12
CA LEU A 12 -7.16 0.84 0.27
C LEU A 12 -6.47 1.63 -0.85
N ALA A 13 -6.63 1.21 -2.11
CA ALA A 13 -6.09 1.92 -3.28
C ALA A 13 -6.70 3.31 -3.50
N GLN A 14 -7.96 3.51 -3.11
CA GLN A 14 -8.64 4.82 -3.12
C GLN A 14 -8.29 5.69 -1.90
N SER A 15 -7.66 5.10 -0.89
CA SER A 15 -7.27 5.78 0.34
C SER A 15 -5.89 6.43 0.16
N PRO A 16 -5.63 7.58 0.79
CA PRO A 16 -4.30 8.19 0.77
C PRO A 16 -3.24 7.33 1.47
N LEU A 17 -3.62 6.30 2.25
CA LEU A 17 -2.69 5.48 3.04
C LEU A 17 -1.53 4.89 2.23
N VAL A 18 -1.82 4.40 1.02
CA VAL A 18 -0.81 3.77 0.15
C VAL A 18 0.17 4.82 -0.36
N MET A 19 -0.34 5.95 -0.85
CA MET A 19 0.51 7.02 -1.36
C MET A 19 1.31 7.69 -0.24
N ASN A 20 0.69 7.96 0.90
CA ASN A 20 1.35 8.53 2.07
C ASN A 20 2.50 7.65 2.57
N PHE A 21 2.31 6.32 2.56
CA PHE A 21 3.39 5.39 2.90
C PHE A 21 4.56 5.53 1.92
N VAL A 22 4.29 5.46 0.61
CA VAL A 22 5.30 5.63 -0.45
C VAL A 22 6.04 6.97 -0.30
N GLU A 23 5.32 8.07 -0.11
CA GLU A 23 5.89 9.41 0.07
C GLU A 23 6.73 9.50 1.35
N SER A 24 6.23 8.99 2.48
CA SER A 24 6.94 9.01 3.76
C SER A 24 8.27 8.25 3.73
N LYS A 25 8.33 7.22 2.87
CA LYS A 25 9.51 6.38 2.63
C LYS A 25 10.32 6.85 1.41
N GLY A 26 9.89 7.91 0.73
CA GLY A 26 10.55 8.42 -0.48
C GLY A 26 10.61 7.40 -1.63
N GLY A 27 9.68 6.45 -1.68
CA GLY A 27 9.67 5.36 -2.67
C GLY A 27 10.61 4.19 -2.36
N TYR A 28 11.23 4.16 -1.17
CA TYR A 28 12.13 3.09 -0.73
C TYR A 28 11.77 2.62 0.67
N TRP A 29 11.38 1.36 0.82
CA TRP A 29 11.06 0.77 2.11
C TRP A 29 11.74 -0.59 2.24
N ASP A 30 12.10 -0.97 3.46
CA ASP A 30 12.65 -2.28 3.77
C ASP A 30 11.57 -3.28 4.22
N HIS A 31 12.00 -4.45 4.70
CA HIS A 31 11.07 -5.46 5.20
C HIS A 31 10.36 -5.03 6.49
N GLN A 32 11.02 -4.26 7.36
CA GLN A 32 10.43 -3.80 8.61
C GLN A 32 9.36 -2.74 8.34
N ASP A 33 9.65 -1.79 7.46
CA ASP A 33 8.70 -0.78 6.99
C ASP A 33 7.44 -1.43 6.40
N TRP A 34 7.62 -2.52 5.64
CA TRP A 34 6.53 -3.31 5.11
C TRP A 34 5.67 -3.93 6.21
N LEU A 35 6.28 -4.56 7.21
CA LEU A 35 5.54 -5.15 8.35
C LEU A 35 4.79 -4.08 9.16
N ASP A 36 5.42 -2.93 9.38
CA ASP A 36 4.81 -1.81 10.09
C ASP A 36 3.59 -1.27 9.34
N PHE A 37 3.70 -1.13 8.01
CA PHE A 37 2.58 -0.74 7.17
C PHE A 37 1.43 -1.76 7.18
N LEU A 38 1.74 -3.05 7.12
CA LEU A 38 0.73 -4.12 7.25
C LEU A 38 -0.01 -4.06 8.59
N SER A 39 0.73 -3.79 9.67
CA SER A 39 0.15 -3.60 11.01
C SER A 39 -0.77 -2.38 11.05
N GLU A 40 -0.34 -1.25 10.46
CA GLU A 40 -1.11 -0.01 10.40
C GLU A 40 -2.43 -0.18 9.64
N ILE A 41 -2.40 -0.75 8.43
CA ILE A 41 -3.62 -0.93 7.64
C ILE A 41 -4.58 -1.93 8.32
N ARG A 42 -4.05 -2.98 8.96
CA ARG A 42 -4.86 -3.93 9.72
C ARG A 42 -5.52 -3.25 10.93
N ALA A 43 -4.79 -2.40 11.66
CA ALA A 43 -5.33 -1.61 12.77
C ALA A 43 -6.44 -0.65 12.31
N LYS A 44 -6.34 -0.13 11.06
CA LYS A 44 -7.37 0.70 10.42
C LYS A 44 -8.56 -0.08 9.85
N GLY A 45 -8.60 -1.40 10.04
CA GLY A 45 -9.70 -2.26 9.60
C GLY A 45 -9.58 -2.78 8.17
N TYR A 46 -8.44 -2.60 7.52
CA TYR A 46 -8.14 -3.15 6.20
C TYR A 46 -7.56 -4.57 6.36
N GLY A 47 -8.43 -5.56 6.54
CA GLY A 47 -8.03 -6.97 6.60
C GLY A 47 -9.22 -7.93 6.55
N PRO A 48 -9.06 -9.16 6.03
CA PRO A 48 -7.86 -9.74 5.38
C PRO A 48 -7.55 -9.14 3.98
N ILE A 49 -6.28 -9.07 3.60
CA ILE A 49 -5.78 -8.56 2.31
C ILE A 49 -4.75 -9.53 1.74
N GLU A 50 -4.81 -9.72 0.43
CA GLU A 50 -3.80 -10.40 -0.37
C GLU A 50 -2.50 -9.59 -0.44
N LEU A 51 -1.46 -10.05 0.26
CA LEU A 51 -0.18 -9.35 0.38
C LEU A 51 0.49 -9.11 -0.99
N ASP A 52 0.43 -10.09 -1.89
CA ASP A 52 1.01 -9.97 -3.24
C ASP A 52 0.35 -8.82 -4.03
N LYS A 53 -0.96 -8.66 -3.91
CA LYS A 53 -1.70 -7.59 -4.60
C LYS A 53 -1.43 -6.23 -3.96
N LEU A 54 -1.23 -6.19 -2.65
CA LEU A 54 -0.83 -4.96 -1.95
C LEU A 54 0.60 -4.53 -2.34
N GLY A 55 1.52 -5.48 -2.48
CA GLY A 55 2.87 -5.22 -2.98
C GLY A 55 2.86 -4.62 -4.39
N LEU A 56 2.07 -5.20 -5.30
CA LEU A 56 1.90 -4.66 -6.66
C LEU A 56 1.32 -3.24 -6.65
N LEU A 57 0.36 -2.96 -5.77
CA LEU A 57 -0.23 -1.63 -5.62
C LEU A 57 0.80 -0.60 -5.12
N LEU A 58 1.64 -0.98 -4.16
CA LEU A 58 2.72 -0.12 -3.67
C LEU A 58 3.76 0.18 -4.74
N GLU A 59 4.20 -0.82 -5.50
CA GLU A 59 5.16 -0.61 -6.59
C GLU A 59 4.56 0.29 -7.70
N ALA A 60 3.27 0.17 -8.01
CA ALA A 60 2.60 1.08 -8.93
C ALA A 60 2.62 2.54 -8.41
N LYS A 61 2.30 2.75 -7.12
CA LYS A 61 2.32 4.09 -6.50
C LYS A 61 3.73 4.67 -6.36
N LYS A 62 4.73 3.82 -6.11
CA LYS A 62 6.14 4.19 -6.17
C LYS A 62 6.54 4.66 -7.56
N ALA A 63 6.12 3.98 -8.63
CA ALA A 63 6.40 4.43 -9.99
C ALA A 63 5.77 5.81 -10.29
N GLU A 64 4.53 6.04 -9.84
CA GLU A 64 3.87 7.36 -9.92
C GLU A 64 4.66 8.44 -9.15
N TYR A 65 5.04 8.17 -7.90
CA TYR A 65 5.82 9.09 -7.06
C TYR A 65 7.21 9.41 -7.65
N LEU A 66 7.93 8.41 -8.16
CA LEU A 66 9.23 8.63 -8.77
C LEU A 66 9.14 9.38 -10.11
N ALA A 67 8.02 9.28 -10.81
CA ALA A 67 7.78 10.05 -12.03
C ALA A 67 7.56 11.54 -11.72
N THR A 68 6.86 11.88 -10.63
CA THR A 68 6.66 13.27 -10.22
C THR A 68 7.94 13.91 -9.69
N GLN A 69 8.84 13.14 -9.07
CA GLN A 69 10.14 13.66 -8.59
C GLN A 69 11.18 13.86 -9.69
N LYS A 70 10.97 13.30 -10.89
CA LYS A 70 11.87 13.45 -12.04
C LYS A 70 11.43 14.53 -13.04
N ALA A 71 10.30 15.19 -12.78
CA ALA A 71 9.75 16.28 -13.59
C ALA A 71 10.20 17.64 -13.08
#